data_AF-A0A958T095-F1
#
_entry.id   AF-A0A958T095-F1
#
_cell.length_a   1.000
_cell.length_b   1.000
_cell.length_c   1.000
_cell.angle_alpha   90.00
_cell.angle_beta   90.00
_cell.angle_gamma   90.00
#
_symmetry.space_group_name_H-M   'P 1'
#
loop_
_entity.id
_entity.type
_entity.pdbx_description
1 polymer ?
#
loop_
_entity_poly.entity_id
_entity_poly.type
_entity_poly.pdbx_seq_one_letter_code
_entity_poly.pdbx_strand_id
1 'polypeptide(L)'
;QNHPKYRFYGNNIKTMIDVAVTWEEGELREALVYTIANHMKKCFLNWNKDTVEDEVIFQHLHELSGGKINLKNFDEDLTDSSSLMRTKKKFSGSNNKKSNKKNRNRKRY
;
A
#
# COMPACT_ATOMS: atom_id res chain seq x y z
N GLN A 1 -4.42 -0.52 -26.63
CA GLN A 1 -3.65 -0.25 -25.40
C GLN A 1 -4.64 0.03 -24.28
N ASN A 2 -4.64 -0.74 -23.19
CA ASN A 2 -5.45 -0.40 -22.02
C ASN A 2 -4.74 0.74 -21.27
N HIS A 3 -5.21 1.96 -21.43
CA HIS A 3 -4.76 3.10 -20.63
C HIS A 3 -5.50 3.04 -19.30
N PRO A 4 -4.84 2.69 -18.18
CA PRO A 4 -5.52 2.72 -16.89
C PRO A 4 -5.87 4.17 -16.58
N LYS A 5 -7.17 4.42 -16.36
CA LYS A 5 -7.73 5.74 -16.02
C LYS A 5 -6.95 6.40 -14.86
N TYR A 6 -6.47 5.56 -13.93
CA TYR A 6 -5.62 5.93 -12.82
C TYR A 6 -4.30 5.17 -12.85
N ARG A 7 -3.26 5.79 -13.43
CA ARG A 7 -1.93 5.16 -13.60
C ARG A 7 -1.19 4.92 -12.27
N PHE A 8 -1.56 5.65 -11.22
CA PHE A 8 -0.97 5.57 -9.88
C PHE A 8 -1.36 4.30 -9.10
N TYR A 9 -2.48 3.66 -9.45
CA TYR A 9 -2.92 2.42 -8.81
C TYR A 9 -2.29 1.15 -9.42
N GLY A 10 -1.88 1.23 -10.69
CA GLY A 10 -1.32 0.09 -11.42
C GLY A 10 -2.30 -1.10 -11.54
N ASN A 11 -1.78 -2.24 -12.00
CA ASN A 11 -2.62 -3.42 -12.23
C ASN A 11 -3.06 -4.13 -10.92
N ASN A 12 -2.27 -4.01 -9.84
CA ASN A 12 -2.56 -4.69 -8.58
C ASN A 12 -3.91 -4.29 -7.99
N ILE A 13 -4.19 -2.98 -7.93
CA ILE A 13 -5.47 -2.47 -7.41
C ILE A 13 -6.64 -2.99 -8.24
N LYS A 14 -6.51 -3.00 -9.57
CA LYS A 14 -7.54 -3.54 -10.45
C LYS A 14 -7.83 -5.01 -10.13
N THR A 15 -6.79 -5.84 -10.03
CA THR A 15 -6.96 -7.26 -9.70
C THR A 15 -7.59 -7.46 -8.32
N MET A 16 -7.22 -6.66 -7.32
CA MET A 16 -7.82 -6.74 -5.98
C MET A 16 -9.31 -6.38 -6.00
N ILE A 17 -9.68 -5.34 -6.75
CA ILE A 17 -11.09 -4.93 -6.91
C ILE A 17 -11.89 -6.03 -7.62
N ASP A 18 -11.34 -6.61 -8.69
CA ASP A 18 -11.99 -7.70 -9.43
C ASP A 18 -12.28 -8.89 -8.50
N VAL A 19 -11.33 -9.27 -7.62
CA VAL A 19 -11.52 -10.33 -6.62
C VAL A 19 -12.57 -9.93 -5.57
N ALA A 20 -12.52 -8.71 -5.04
CA ALA A 20 -13.51 -8.24 -4.07
C ALA A 20 -14.94 -8.21 -4.64
N VAL A 21 -15.09 -7.98 -5.95
CA VAL A 21 -16.37 -8.05 -6.66
C VAL A 21 -16.88 -9.49 -6.81
N THR A 22 -15.99 -10.48 -6.85
CA THR A 22 -16.40 -11.91 -6.94
C THR A 22 -16.89 -12.50 -5.62
N TRP A 23 -16.66 -11.82 -4.50
CA TRP A 23 -17.10 -12.28 -3.19
C TRP A 23 -18.55 -11.86 -2.92
N GLU A 24 -19.27 -12.67 -2.13
CA GLU A 24 -20.63 -12.32 -1.70
C GLU A 24 -20.62 -11.13 -0.74
N GLU A 25 -21.76 -10.43 -0.67
CA GLU A 25 -21.95 -9.33 0.27
C GLU A 25 -21.95 -9.87 1.70
N GLY A 26 -21.03 -9.35 2.50
CA GLY A 26 -20.85 -9.74 3.89
C GLY A 26 -19.58 -9.10 4.47
N GLU A 27 -19.39 -9.27 5.78
CA GLU A 27 -18.31 -8.65 6.55
C GLU A 27 -16.92 -8.93 5.95
N LEU A 28 -16.72 -10.13 5.38
CA LEU A 28 -15.46 -10.51 4.75
C LEU A 28 -15.14 -9.69 3.49
N ARG A 29 -16.15 -9.43 2.64
CA ARG A 29 -16.00 -8.57 1.46
C ARG A 29 -15.76 -7.14 1.88
N GLU A 30 -16.50 -6.66 2.88
CA GLU A 30 -16.35 -5.30 3.41
C GLU A 30 -14.94 -5.06 3.96
N ALA A 31 -14.44 -5.95 4.80
CA ALA A 31 -13.06 -5.88 5.32
C ALA A 31 -12.03 -5.89 4.17
N LEU A 32 -12.21 -6.73 3.16
CA LEU A 32 -11.33 -6.75 1.99
C LEU A 32 -11.38 -5.41 1.23
N VAL A 33 -12.55 -4.87 0.99
CA VAL A 33 -12.72 -3.56 0.34
C VAL A 33 -12.03 -2.45 1.15
N TYR A 34 -12.17 -2.45 2.47
CA TYR A 34 -11.49 -1.49 3.35
C TYR A 34 -9.96 -1.59 3.23
N THR A 35 -9.41 -2.81 3.18
CA THR A 35 -7.96 -3.00 2.96
C THR A 35 -7.52 -2.51 1.57
N ILE A 36 -8.34 -2.69 0.54
CA ILE A 36 -8.09 -2.19 -0.81
C ILE A 36 -8.09 -0.66 -0.82
N ALA A 37 -9.08 -0.02 -0.18
CA ALA A 37 -9.17 1.43 -0.09
C ALA A 37 -7.94 2.03 0.63
N ASN A 38 -7.51 1.42 1.73
CA ASN A 38 -6.26 1.80 2.41
C ASN A 38 -5.03 1.64 1.50
N HIS A 39 -4.97 0.57 0.71
CA HIS A 39 -3.90 0.37 -0.28
C HIS A 39 -3.94 1.44 -1.37
N MET A 40 -5.12 1.80 -1.86
CA MET A 40 -5.32 2.89 -2.82
C MET A 40 -4.81 4.22 -2.26
N LYS A 41 -5.20 4.59 -1.03
CA LYS A 41 -4.71 5.81 -0.37
C LYS A 41 -3.18 5.84 -0.31
N LYS A 42 -2.54 4.71 0.03
CA LYS A 42 -1.09 4.56 0.03
C LYS A 42 -0.46 4.69 -1.36
N CYS A 43 -1.03 4.06 -2.39
CA CYS A 43 -0.57 4.17 -3.77
C CYS A 43 -0.64 5.62 -4.27
N PHE A 44 -1.72 6.33 -3.94
CA PHE A 44 -1.89 7.75 -4.26
C PHE A 44 -0.80 8.60 -3.61
N LEU A 45 -0.60 8.46 -2.29
CA LEU A 45 0.45 9.16 -1.56
C LEU A 45 1.85 8.89 -2.12
N ASN A 46 2.13 7.65 -2.51
CA ASN A 46 3.43 7.28 -3.07
C ASN A 46 3.68 7.87 -4.47
N TRP A 47 2.63 8.06 -5.27
CA TRP A 47 2.73 8.65 -6.62
C TRP A 47 2.66 10.18 -6.62
N ASN A 48 1.71 10.78 -5.90
CA ASN A 48 1.44 12.22 -5.90
C ASN A 48 2.20 13.00 -4.80
N LYS A 49 2.63 12.34 -3.71
CA LYS A 49 3.20 12.97 -2.51
C LYS A 49 2.32 14.05 -1.85
N ASP A 50 1.01 14.00 -2.10
CA ASP A 50 0.04 14.93 -1.55
C ASP A 50 -1.03 14.20 -0.75
N THR A 51 -1.64 14.90 0.20
CA THR A 51 -2.77 14.38 0.97
C THR A 51 -3.97 14.16 0.06
N VAL A 52 -4.76 13.13 0.37
CA VAL A 52 -5.99 12.81 -0.35
C VAL A 52 -7.10 12.57 0.64
N GLU A 53 -8.28 13.10 0.33
CA GLU A 53 -9.50 12.88 1.10
C GLU A 53 -10.05 11.47 0.84
N ASP A 54 -10.66 10.88 1.86
CA ASP A 54 -11.16 9.51 1.80
C ASP A 54 -12.32 9.38 0.79
N GLU A 55 -13.15 10.42 0.67
CA GLU A 55 -14.22 10.51 -0.32
C GLU A 55 -13.71 10.30 -1.75
N VAL A 56 -12.54 10.86 -2.09
CA VAL A 56 -11.93 10.71 -3.42
C VAL A 56 -11.50 9.27 -3.65
N ILE A 57 -10.93 8.62 -2.63
CA ILE A 57 -10.53 7.21 -2.71
C ILE A 57 -11.76 6.31 -2.89
N PHE A 58 -12.83 6.58 -2.14
CA PHE A 58 -14.09 5.85 -2.27
C PHE A 58 -14.73 6.04 -3.64
N GLN A 59 -14.72 7.26 -4.18
CA GLN A 59 -15.19 7.54 -5.53
C GLN A 59 -14.39 6.77 -6.59
N HIS A 60 -13.06 6.77 -6.49
CA HIS A 60 -12.21 6.00 -7.40
C HIS A 60 -12.48 4.49 -7.31
N LEU A 61 -12.69 3.96 -6.11
CA LEU A 61 -12.98 2.54 -5.90
C LEU A 61 -14.35 2.18 -6.50
N HIS A 62 -15.36 3.02 -6.29
CA HIS A 62 -16.68 2.84 -6.89
C HIS A 62 -16.60 2.83 -8.42
N GLU A 63 -15.88 3.79 -9.03
CA GLU A 63 -15.66 3.83 -10.48
C GLU A 63 -14.90 2.60 -11.01
N LEU A 64 -13.83 2.20 -10.35
CA LEU A 64 -13.01 1.05 -10.76
C LEU A 64 -13.75 -0.28 -10.59
N SER A 65 -14.66 -0.38 -9.61
CA SER A 65 -15.53 -1.54 -9.43
C SER A 65 -16.67 -1.63 -10.44
N GLY A 66 -16.86 -0.60 -11.28
CA GLY A 66 -18.01 -0.49 -12.18
C GLY A 66 -19.33 -0.26 -11.44
N GLY A 67 -19.30 0.41 -10.28
CA GLY A 67 -20.47 0.70 -9.44
C GLY A 67 -20.95 -0.46 -8.57
N LYS A 68 -20.17 -1.55 -8.48
CA LYS A 68 -20.53 -2.75 -7.70
C LYS A 68 -20.17 -2.66 -6.23
N ILE A 69 -19.20 -1.82 -5.88
CA ILE A 69 -18.79 -1.59 -4.50
C ILE A 69 -19.16 -0.16 -4.13
N ASN A 70 -20.12 -0.01 -3.22
CA ASN A 70 -20.59 1.29 -2.77
C ASN A 70 -20.24 1.47 -1.28
N LEU A 71 -19.22 2.29 -1.03
CA LEU A 71 -18.70 2.55 0.31
C LEU A 71 -19.42 3.70 1.04
N LYS A 72 -20.55 4.18 0.51
CA LYS A 72 -21.34 5.26 1.13
C LYS A 72 -21.81 4.96 2.56
N ASN A 73 -21.81 3.69 2.98
CA ASN A 73 -22.23 3.26 4.31
C ASN A 73 -21.05 2.85 5.21
N PHE A 74 -19.80 3.03 4.74
CA PHE A 74 -18.65 2.74 5.59
C PHE A 74 -18.46 3.90 6.58
N ASP A 75 -18.70 3.61 7.85
CA ASP A 75 -18.53 4.54 8.97
C ASP A 75 -17.07 4.58 9.48
N GLU A 76 -16.17 3.82 8.82
CA GLU A 76 -14.76 3.76 9.16
C GLU A 76 -13.91 4.65 8.24
N ASP A 77 -13.24 5.61 8.85
CA ASP A 77 -12.23 6.43 8.18
C ASP A 77 -11.04 5.56 7.71
N LEU A 78 -10.42 5.95 6.58
CA LEU A 78 -9.20 5.28 6.13
C LEU A 78 -8.02 5.69 6.99
N THR A 79 -7.00 4.85 7.02
CA THR A 79 -5.77 5.13 7.76
C THR A 79 -5.20 6.49 7.37
N ASP A 80 -4.84 7.29 8.37
CA ASP A 80 -4.31 8.64 8.17
C ASP A 80 -3.11 8.65 7.22
N SER A 81 -3.11 9.59 6.28
CA SER A 81 -2.06 9.79 5.29
C SER A 81 -0.67 9.93 5.94
N SER A 82 -0.60 10.57 7.11
CA SER A 82 0.64 10.75 7.89
C SER A 82 1.19 9.43 8.45
N SER A 83 0.31 8.50 8.82
CA SER A 83 0.68 7.15 9.29
C SER A 83 1.17 6.27 8.15
N LEU A 84 0.54 6.37 6.97
CA LEU A 84 0.93 5.64 5.76
C LEU A 84 2.25 6.16 5.15
N MET A 85 2.50 7.46 5.28
CA MET A 85 3.71 8.15 4.83
C MET A 85 4.87 8.05 5.81
N ARG A 86 4.72 7.39 6.98
CA ARG A 86 5.84 7.14 7.91
C ARG A 86 6.96 6.47 7.12
N THR A 87 7.88 7.34 6.71
CA THR A 87 9.08 7.04 5.96
C THR A 87 9.65 5.79 6.54
N LYS A 88 9.97 4.80 5.68
CA LYS A 88 10.98 3.80 6.01
C LYS A 88 12.09 4.58 6.70
N LYS A 89 12.20 4.50 8.03
CA LYS A 89 13.46 4.81 8.69
C LYS A 89 14.39 3.85 7.98
N LYS A 90 15.14 4.36 7.02
CA LYS A 90 16.32 3.68 6.50
C LYS A 90 17.00 3.25 7.79
N PHE A 91 17.06 1.94 8.04
CA PHE A 91 17.96 1.42 9.03
C PHE A 91 19.33 1.86 8.52
N SER A 92 19.75 3.06 8.90
CA SER A 92 21.10 3.56 8.69
C SER A 92 21.94 2.56 9.45
N GLY A 93 22.68 1.75 8.70
CA GLY A 93 23.42 0.63 9.23
C GLY A 93 24.29 1.05 10.39
N SER A 94 23.93 0.62 11.60
CA SER A 94 24.92 0.39 12.64
C SER A 94 25.53 -0.98 12.39
N ASN A 95 26.32 -1.07 11.32
CA ASN A 95 27.12 -2.24 11.02
C ASN A 95 28.36 -2.15 11.90
N ASN A 96 28.20 -2.38 13.20
CA ASN A 96 29.29 -2.47 14.15
C ASN A 96 29.98 -3.84 13.99
N LYS A 97 30.62 -4.03 12.82
CA LYS A 97 31.42 -5.21 12.51
C LYS A 97 32.72 -5.12 13.31
N LYS A 98 32.66 -5.71 14.50
CA LYS A 98 33.77 -6.10 15.36
C LYS A 98 34.81 -6.86 14.53
N SER A 99 35.86 -6.18 14.07
CA SER A 99 36.94 -6.82 13.31
C SER A 99 37.84 -7.58 14.29
N ASN A 100 37.64 -8.89 14.34
CA ASN A 100 38.45 -9.83 15.10
C ASN A 100 39.82 -9.99 14.39
N LYS A 101 40.82 -9.21 14.80
CA LYS A 101 42.18 -9.31 14.26
C LYS A 101 42.94 -10.45 14.96
N LYS A 102 42.62 -11.70 14.61
CA LYS A 102 43.51 -12.85 14.87
C LYS A 102 44.49 -12.95 13.70
N ASN A 103 45.70 -12.41 13.87
CA ASN A 103 46.81 -12.73 12.98
C ASN A 103 47.84 -13.57 13.76
N ARG A 104 47.65 -14.89 13.73
CA ARG A 104 48.63 -15.87 14.20
C ARG A 104 49.65 -16.11 13.08
N ASN A 105 50.91 -15.84 13.39
CA ASN A 105 52.12 -16.53 12.93
C ASN A 105 52.13 -17.14 11.51
N ARG A 106 52.96 -16.58 10.64
CA ARG A 106 53.83 -17.38 9.77
C ARG A 106 55.25 -16.79 9.74
N LYS A 107 56.16 -17.50 10.40
CA LYS A 107 57.62 -17.47 10.17
C LYS A 107 57.91 -17.62 8.68
N ARG A 108 58.96 -16.97 8.18
CA ARG A 108 59.85 -17.52 7.14
C ARG A 108 61.23 -16.87 7.20
N TYR A 109 62.21 -17.78 7.33
CA TYR A 109 63.68 -17.69 7.17
C TYR A 109 64.43 -16.64 7.97
#